data_AF-A0A974UID0-F1
#
_entry.id   AF-A0A974UID0-F1
#
_cell.length_a   1.000
_cell.length_b   1.000
_cell.length_c   1.000
_cell.angle_alpha   90.00
_cell.angle_beta   90.00
_cell.angle_gamma   90.00
#
_symmetry.space_group_name_H-M   'P 1'
#
loop_
_entity.id
_entity.type
_entity.pdbx_description
1 polymer ?
#
loop_
_entity_poly.entity_id
_entity_poly.type
_entity_poly.pdbx_seq_one_letter_code
_entity_poly.pdbx_strand_id
1 'polypeptide(L)'
;MKHYKKDDTKEEQQEEQQEEQQEEQKTYYPDEIQFEGKRIRRYRKDYSEAKFMQKIKTGFGMAGKKVIYLALLLYYLMVDGKVPIKTKSIIMGALGYFILPFDLVPDVIPVVGFGEDLGILIAVFMEVQTYLSLKMREKARNKVREIFKEDLSDEEFDHFES
;
A
#
# COMPACT_ATOMS: atom_id res chain seq x y z
N MET A 1 84.11 -18.72 -10.79
CA MET A 1 83.51 -17.37 -10.70
C MET A 1 82.53 -17.22 -11.85
N LYS A 2 81.29 -16.75 -11.57
CA LYS A 2 80.06 -16.68 -12.42
C LYS A 2 79.23 -17.99 -12.43
N HIS A 3 78.25 -18.20 -11.54
CA HIS A 3 76.87 -17.65 -11.45
C HIS A 3 76.03 -17.93 -12.72
N TYR A 4 75.30 -19.05 -12.78
CA TYR A 4 73.90 -19.33 -12.36
C TYR A 4 72.84 -18.50 -13.11
N LYS A 5 72.10 -19.16 -14.01
CA LYS A 5 70.76 -18.78 -14.48
C LYS A 5 69.94 -20.06 -14.71
N LYS A 6 69.32 -20.53 -13.64
CA LYS A 6 68.24 -21.52 -13.64
C LYS A 6 67.35 -21.21 -12.44
N ASP A 7 66.77 -20.02 -12.39
CA ASP A 7 65.76 -19.67 -11.38
C ASP A 7 64.61 -18.79 -11.92
N ASP A 8 64.67 -18.31 -13.17
CA ASP A 8 63.65 -17.36 -13.69
C ASP A 8 62.24 -17.99 -13.87
N THR A 9 62.10 -19.31 -14.06
CA THR A 9 60.79 -19.95 -14.39
C THR A 9 59.91 -20.25 -13.17
N LYS A 10 60.47 -20.26 -11.95
CA LYS A 10 59.67 -20.50 -10.74
C LYS A 10 59.13 -19.19 -10.15
N GLU A 11 59.85 -18.10 -10.37
CA GLU A 11 59.43 -16.76 -9.96
C GLU A 11 58.28 -16.28 -10.86
N GLU A 12 58.36 -16.47 -12.19
CA GLU A 12 57.27 -16.14 -13.11
C GLU A 12 55.97 -16.91 -12.81
N GLN A 13 56.07 -18.20 -12.45
CA GLN A 13 54.91 -19.02 -12.08
C GLN A 13 54.34 -18.67 -10.69
N GLN A 14 55.16 -18.09 -9.81
CA GLN A 14 54.70 -17.58 -8.52
C GLN A 14 54.06 -16.20 -8.66
N GLU A 15 54.53 -15.38 -9.60
CA GLU A 15 53.92 -14.08 -9.92
C GLU A 15 52.58 -14.27 -10.64
N GLU A 16 52.46 -15.16 -11.63
CA GLU A 16 51.17 -15.47 -12.28
C GLU A 16 50.14 -16.03 -11.30
N GLN A 17 50.55 -16.90 -10.36
CA GLN A 17 49.66 -17.42 -9.31
C GLN A 17 49.29 -16.35 -8.27
N GLN A 18 50.15 -15.34 -8.05
CA GLN A 18 49.85 -14.21 -7.18
C GLN A 18 48.96 -13.17 -7.87
N GLU A 19 49.05 -13.01 -9.19
CA GLU A 19 48.15 -12.17 -10.00
C GLU A 19 46.77 -12.81 -10.15
N GLU A 20 46.66 -14.12 -10.41
CA GLU A 20 45.36 -14.84 -10.44
C GLU A 20 44.66 -14.80 -9.06
N GLN A 21 45.41 -14.93 -7.96
CA GLN A 21 44.86 -14.79 -6.60
C GLN A 21 44.45 -13.35 -6.25
N GLN A 22 45.07 -12.34 -6.88
CA GLN A 22 44.68 -10.93 -6.74
C GLN A 22 43.46 -10.58 -7.63
N GLU A 23 43.31 -11.22 -8.79
CA GLU A 23 42.13 -11.09 -9.64
C GLU A 23 40.88 -11.80 -9.07
N GLU A 24 41.03 -12.96 -8.42
CA GLU A 24 39.92 -13.64 -7.73
C GLU A 24 39.43 -12.90 -6.48
N GLN A 25 40.30 -12.14 -5.78
CA GLN A 25 39.89 -11.24 -4.70
C GLN A 25 39.28 -9.93 -5.20
N LYS A 26 39.37 -9.66 -6.50
CA LYS A 26 38.68 -8.56 -7.16
C LYS A 26 37.31 -9.03 -7.66
N THR A 27 36.54 -9.71 -6.81
CA THR A 27 35.09 -9.78 -7.01
C THR A 27 34.55 -8.36 -6.93
N TYR A 28 34.40 -7.78 -8.10
CA TYR A 28 33.85 -6.47 -8.40
C TYR A 28 32.45 -6.35 -7.78
N TYR A 29 32.38 -5.66 -6.64
CA TYR A 29 31.17 -5.00 -6.17
C TYR A 29 31.28 -3.53 -6.58
N PRO A 30 30.40 -3.01 -7.45
CA PRO A 30 30.46 -1.62 -7.86
C PRO A 30 30.23 -0.70 -6.64
N ASP A 31 30.85 0.48 -6.65
CA ASP A 31 30.72 1.58 -5.66
C ASP A 31 29.26 2.12 -5.48
N GLU A 32 28.27 1.40 -6.00
CA GLU A 32 26.85 1.73 -5.97
C GLU A 32 26.20 1.47 -4.59
N ILE A 33 26.87 0.78 -3.66
CA ILE A 33 26.33 0.50 -2.31
C ILE A 33 26.92 1.41 -1.21
N GLN A 34 27.32 2.65 -1.55
CA GLN A 34 27.48 3.71 -0.53
C GLN A 34 26.31 4.70 -0.51
N PHE A 35 25.49 4.72 -1.57
CA PHE A 35 24.33 5.60 -1.68
C PHE A 35 23.14 5.14 -0.80
N GLU A 36 23.04 3.84 -0.52
CA GLU A 36 21.99 3.27 0.34
C GLU A 36 22.26 3.44 1.85
N GLY A 37 23.52 3.37 2.29
CA GLY A 37 23.88 3.30 3.71
C GLY A 37 23.44 4.53 4.53
N LYS A 38 23.48 5.74 3.96
CA LYS A 38 23.03 6.98 4.62
C LYS A 38 21.51 7.13 4.70
N ARG A 39 20.75 6.47 3.82
CA ARG A 39 19.28 6.47 3.84
C ARG A 39 18.77 5.36 4.77
N ILE A 40 19.30 4.15 4.66
CA ILE A 40 18.94 3.00 5.51
C ILE A 40 19.25 3.28 6.99
N ARG A 41 20.37 3.94 7.32
CA ARG A 41 20.68 4.35 8.70
C ARG A 41 19.70 5.39 9.27
N ARG A 42 19.15 6.27 8.43
CA ARG A 42 18.10 7.24 8.82
C ARG A 42 16.78 6.53 9.08
N TYR A 43 16.36 5.64 8.17
CA TYR A 43 15.14 4.83 8.37
C TYR A 43 15.22 3.94 9.62
N ARG A 44 16.37 3.34 9.93
CA ARG A 44 16.56 2.55 11.18
C ARG A 44 16.50 3.38 12.47
N LYS A 45 16.79 4.69 12.42
CA LYS A 45 16.73 5.55 13.62
C LYS A 45 15.31 5.96 13.98
N ASP A 46 14.43 6.13 12.98
CA ASP A 46 13.06 6.59 13.19
C ASP A 46 12.02 5.47 13.22
N TYR A 47 12.36 4.30 12.66
CA TYR A 47 11.55 3.09 12.71
C TYR A 47 11.54 2.49 14.13
N SER A 48 10.35 2.39 14.72
CA SER A 48 10.11 1.51 15.85
C SER A 48 8.91 0.63 15.54
N GLU A 49 8.96 -0.62 15.99
CA GLU A 49 7.83 -1.55 15.88
C GLU A 49 6.56 -0.95 16.48
N ALA A 50 6.67 -0.21 17.58
CA ALA A 50 5.56 0.51 18.19
C ALA A 50 4.93 1.56 17.24
N LYS A 51 5.73 2.40 16.58
CA LYS A 51 5.23 3.39 15.60
C LYS A 51 4.62 2.72 14.38
N PHE A 52 5.21 1.61 13.91
CA PHE A 52 4.66 0.83 12.81
C PHE A 52 3.30 0.21 13.18
N MET A 53 3.21 -0.49 14.32
CA MET A 53 1.97 -1.06 14.82
C MET A 53 0.91 0.00 15.08
N GLN A 54 1.31 1.17 15.58
CA GLN A 54 0.44 2.34 15.71
C GLN A 54 -0.08 2.81 14.35
N LYS A 55 0.81 2.93 13.34
CA LYS A 55 0.42 3.31 11.98
C LYS A 55 -0.54 2.30 11.36
N ILE A 56 -0.35 1.00 11.60
CA ILE A 56 -1.26 -0.06 11.15
C ILE A 56 -2.62 0.10 11.84
N LYS A 57 -2.66 0.14 13.18
CA LYS A 57 -3.90 0.23 13.95
C LYS A 57 -4.71 1.48 13.59
N THR A 58 -4.05 2.63 13.50
CA THR A 58 -4.71 3.89 13.16
C THR A 58 -5.08 3.95 11.68
N GLY A 59 -4.16 3.61 10.77
CA GLY A 59 -4.36 3.73 9.33
C GLY A 59 -5.38 2.74 8.77
N PHE A 60 -5.25 1.45 9.10
CA PHE A 60 -6.19 0.42 8.63
C PHE A 60 -7.55 0.52 9.33
N GLY A 61 -7.57 0.91 10.61
CA GLY A 61 -8.83 1.20 11.32
C GLY A 61 -9.60 2.34 10.65
N MET A 62 -8.91 3.42 10.29
CA MET A 62 -9.53 4.58 9.64
C MET A 62 -9.96 4.29 8.20
N ALA A 63 -9.13 3.58 7.42
CA ALA A 63 -9.48 3.17 6.06
C ALA A 63 -10.72 2.26 6.04
N GLY A 64 -10.80 1.28 6.96
CA GLY A 64 -11.97 0.41 7.09
C GLY A 64 -13.23 1.20 7.43
N LYS A 65 -13.14 2.16 8.35
CA LYS A 65 -14.27 3.06 8.67
C LYS A 65 -14.73 3.88 7.48
N LYS A 66 -13.80 4.46 6.70
CA LYS A 66 -14.11 5.21 5.46
C LYS A 66 -14.85 4.33 4.44
N VAL A 67 -14.36 3.11 4.21
CA VAL A 67 -14.99 2.14 3.30
C VAL A 67 -16.44 1.85 3.71
N ILE A 68 -16.66 1.50 4.98
CA ILE A 68 -18.00 1.21 5.51
C ILE A 68 -18.91 2.45 5.44
N TYR A 69 -18.37 3.63 5.75
CA TYR A 69 -19.12 4.88 5.66
C TYR A 69 -19.63 5.15 4.24
N LEU A 70 -18.74 5.09 3.23
CA LEU A 70 -19.09 5.29 1.83
C LEU A 70 -20.10 4.24 1.34
N ALA A 71 -19.89 2.97 1.68
CA ALA A 71 -20.82 1.90 1.34
C ALA A 71 -22.23 2.14 1.93
N LEU A 72 -22.33 2.63 3.17
CA LEU A 72 -23.60 2.98 3.80
C LEU A 72 -24.29 4.17 3.13
N LEU A 73 -23.55 5.21 2.75
CA LEU A 73 -24.11 6.35 2.01
C LEU A 73 -24.71 5.90 0.69
N LEU A 74 -23.95 5.11 -0.08
CA LEU A 74 -24.40 4.53 -1.34
C LEU A 74 -25.63 3.63 -1.14
N TYR A 75 -25.62 2.76 -0.13
CA TYR A 75 -26.76 1.91 0.19
C TYR A 75 -28.02 2.72 0.53
N TYR A 76 -27.91 3.73 1.39
CA TYR A 76 -29.04 4.59 1.74
C TYR A 76 -29.59 5.37 0.56
N LEU A 77 -28.72 5.76 -0.36
CA LEU A 77 -29.13 6.43 -1.57
C LEU A 77 -29.84 5.48 -2.55
N MET A 78 -29.35 4.24 -2.69
CA MET A 78 -29.96 3.21 -3.54
C MET A 78 -31.41 2.91 -3.14
N VAL A 79 -31.68 2.86 -1.83
CA VAL A 79 -33.03 2.58 -1.29
C VAL A 79 -33.96 3.80 -1.29
N ASP A 80 -33.45 5.03 -1.51
CA ASP A 80 -34.28 6.22 -1.59
C ASP A 80 -35.09 6.25 -2.91
N GLY A 81 -36.41 6.36 -2.82
CA GLY A 81 -37.31 6.44 -3.97
C GLY A 81 -37.11 7.65 -4.88
N LYS A 82 -36.40 8.69 -4.44
CA LYS A 82 -36.19 9.94 -5.19
C LYS A 82 -35.03 9.89 -6.18
N VAL A 83 -34.23 8.83 -6.16
CA VAL A 83 -33.03 8.71 -7.00
C VAL A 83 -33.37 8.08 -8.36
N PRO A 84 -32.88 8.64 -9.49
CA PRO A 84 -33.12 8.06 -10.82
C PRO A 84 -32.67 6.60 -10.92
N ILE A 85 -33.41 5.78 -11.66
CA ILE A 85 -33.11 4.34 -11.82
C ILE A 85 -31.68 4.12 -12.35
N LYS A 86 -31.23 4.92 -13.32
CA LYS A 86 -29.86 4.84 -13.86
C LYS A 86 -28.80 5.02 -12.77
N THR A 87 -28.98 6.02 -11.90
CA THR A 87 -28.08 6.28 -10.77
C THR A 87 -28.09 5.11 -9.78
N LYS A 88 -29.27 4.53 -9.51
CA LYS A 88 -29.37 3.33 -8.67
C LYS A 88 -28.63 2.13 -9.25
N SER A 89 -28.64 1.94 -10.57
CA SER A 89 -27.91 0.86 -11.24
C SER A 89 -26.39 1.02 -11.08
N ILE A 90 -25.85 2.24 -11.18
CA ILE A 90 -24.43 2.51 -10.95
C ILE A 90 -24.05 2.19 -9.49
N ILE A 91 -24.87 2.66 -8.54
CA ILE A 91 -24.67 2.38 -7.11
C ILE A 91 -24.71 0.88 -6.82
N MET A 92 -25.68 0.17 -7.41
CA MET A 92 -25.81 -1.28 -7.27
C MET A 92 -24.60 -2.02 -7.82
N GLY A 93 -24.02 -1.56 -8.94
CA GLY A 93 -22.77 -2.10 -9.49
C GLY A 93 -21.60 -1.94 -8.53
N ALA A 94 -21.41 -0.75 -7.96
CA ALA A 94 -20.33 -0.48 -6.99
C ALA A 94 -20.48 -1.29 -5.69
N LEU A 95 -21.69 -1.35 -5.13
CA LEU A 95 -21.95 -2.16 -3.94
C LEU A 95 -21.85 -3.67 -4.23
N GLY A 96 -22.26 -4.10 -5.42
CA GLY A 96 -22.12 -5.47 -5.88
C GLY A 96 -20.65 -5.87 -5.96
N TYR A 97 -19.81 -5.05 -6.59
CA TYR A 97 -18.36 -5.26 -6.65
C TYR A 97 -17.75 -5.34 -5.25
N PHE A 98 -18.12 -4.42 -4.35
CA PHE A 98 -17.64 -4.40 -2.97
C PHE A 98 -17.99 -5.66 -2.14
N ILE A 99 -19.13 -6.31 -2.40
CA ILE A 99 -19.60 -7.47 -1.63
C ILE A 99 -19.08 -8.80 -2.20
N LEU A 100 -18.88 -8.88 -3.51
CA LEU A 100 -18.58 -10.14 -4.18
C LEU A 100 -17.12 -10.55 -3.94
N PRO A 101 -16.86 -11.68 -3.26
CA PRO A 101 -15.50 -12.08 -2.88
C PRO A 101 -14.65 -12.63 -4.05
N PHE A 102 -15.11 -12.59 -5.32
CA PHE A 102 -14.51 -13.44 -6.36
C PHE A 102 -14.48 -13.01 -7.85
N ASP A 103 -15.16 -11.98 -8.38
CA ASP A 103 -15.21 -11.82 -9.87
C ASP A 103 -15.11 -10.36 -10.34
N LEU A 104 -14.12 -10.00 -11.19
CA LEU A 104 -14.18 -10.29 -12.65
C LEU A 104 -12.85 -10.62 -13.35
N VAL A 105 -11.72 -10.69 -12.65
CA VAL A 105 -10.44 -11.18 -13.24
C VAL A 105 -9.63 -11.90 -12.16
N PRO A 106 -9.48 -13.24 -12.21
CA PRO A 106 -8.54 -13.95 -11.37
C PRO A 106 -7.16 -13.90 -12.04
N ASP A 107 -6.42 -12.80 -11.91
CA ASP A 107 -5.02 -12.77 -12.31
C ASP A 107 -4.16 -11.88 -11.38
N VAL A 108 -3.28 -12.58 -10.65
CA VAL A 108 -1.98 -12.15 -10.10
C VAL A 108 -1.93 -10.89 -9.22
N ILE A 109 -2.19 -11.05 -7.92
CA ILE A 109 -1.36 -10.58 -6.77
C ILE A 109 -2.20 -10.75 -5.48
N PRO A 110 -1.82 -11.66 -4.54
CA PRO A 110 -2.59 -11.92 -3.32
C PRO A 110 -2.66 -10.78 -2.28
N VAL A 111 -2.21 -9.56 -2.61
CA VAL A 111 -1.91 -8.49 -1.62
C VAL A 111 -2.41 -7.09 -2.04
N VAL A 112 -3.07 -6.93 -3.19
CA VAL A 112 -3.60 -5.64 -3.64
C VAL A 112 -5.07 -5.80 -4.05
N GLY A 113 -5.99 -5.53 -3.12
CA GLY A 113 -7.45 -5.59 -3.39
C GLY A 113 -8.24 -4.44 -2.77
N PHE A 114 -7.83 -3.97 -1.59
CA PHE A 114 -8.56 -2.93 -0.85
C PHE A 114 -8.55 -1.54 -1.51
N GLY A 115 -7.54 -1.23 -2.33
CA GLY A 115 -7.41 0.08 -2.97
C GLY A 115 -8.39 0.29 -4.11
N GLU A 116 -8.64 -0.75 -4.91
CA GLU A 116 -9.49 -0.67 -6.10
C GLU A 116 -10.98 -0.55 -5.72
N ASP A 117 -11.44 -1.34 -4.76
CA ASP A 117 -12.81 -1.26 -4.21
C ASP A 117 -13.10 0.13 -3.63
N LEU A 118 -12.18 0.66 -2.82
CA LEU A 118 -12.32 1.99 -2.24
C LEU A 118 -12.32 3.06 -3.34
N GLY A 119 -11.50 2.90 -4.38
CA GLY A 119 -11.49 3.78 -5.54
C GLY A 119 -12.85 3.84 -6.24
N ILE A 120 -13.49 2.68 -6.45
CA ILE A 120 -14.83 2.60 -7.05
C ILE A 120 -15.89 3.23 -6.14
N LEU A 121 -15.86 2.94 -4.84
CA LEU A 121 -16.78 3.55 -3.87
C LEU A 121 -16.65 5.06 -3.83
N ILE A 122 -15.42 5.60 -3.84
CA ILE A 122 -15.14 7.04 -3.90
C ILE A 122 -15.66 7.62 -5.22
N ALA A 123 -15.33 7.01 -6.36
CA ALA A 123 -15.75 7.52 -7.67
C ALA A 123 -17.27 7.62 -7.78
N VAL A 124 -17.99 6.58 -7.36
CA VAL A 124 -19.46 6.60 -7.36
C VAL A 124 -20.00 7.57 -6.32
N PHE A 125 -19.41 7.67 -5.13
CA PHE A 125 -19.78 8.68 -4.15
C PHE A 125 -19.69 10.10 -4.73
N MET A 126 -18.58 10.46 -5.37
CA MET A 126 -18.39 11.78 -5.99
C MET A 126 -19.44 12.07 -7.07
N GLU A 127 -19.81 11.06 -7.87
CA GLU A 127 -20.85 11.19 -8.89
C GLU A 127 -22.23 11.46 -8.28
N VAL A 128 -22.53 10.85 -7.13
CA VAL A 128 -23.90 10.84 -6.56
C VAL A 128 -24.07 11.70 -5.30
N GLN A 129 -23.01 12.36 -4.82
CA GLN A 129 -23.02 13.09 -3.54
C GLN A 129 -24.06 14.21 -3.47
N THR A 130 -24.47 14.74 -4.62
CA THR A 130 -25.50 15.79 -4.76
C THR A 130 -26.89 15.30 -4.37
N TYR A 131 -27.14 13.99 -4.45
CA TYR A 131 -28.40 13.38 -4.01
C TYR A 131 -28.41 13.07 -2.50
N LEU A 132 -27.26 13.11 -1.82
CA LEU A 132 -27.19 12.79 -0.40
C LEU A 132 -27.76 13.91 0.46
N SER A 133 -28.76 13.56 1.26
CA SER A 133 -29.31 14.46 2.30
C SER A 133 -28.46 14.43 3.57
N LEU A 134 -28.56 15.49 4.38
CA LEU A 134 -27.95 15.53 5.72
C LEU A 134 -28.38 14.36 6.59
N LYS A 135 -29.68 13.99 6.52
CA LYS A 135 -30.24 12.84 7.26
C LYS A 135 -29.58 11.51 6.88
N MET A 136 -29.21 11.32 5.61
CA MET A 136 -28.50 10.11 5.17
C MET A 136 -27.08 10.06 5.72
N ARG A 137 -26.38 11.20 5.69
CA ARG A 137 -25.03 11.32 6.28
C ARG A 137 -25.07 11.00 7.76
N GLU A 138 -25.96 11.64 8.52
CA GLU A 138 -26.11 11.39 9.96
C GLU A 138 -26.44 9.92 10.25
N LYS A 139 -27.36 9.32 9.48
CA LYS A 139 -27.68 7.90 9.60
C LYS A 139 -26.46 6.99 9.35
N ALA A 140 -25.60 7.34 8.38
CA ALA A 140 -24.39 6.58 8.09
C ALA A 140 -23.36 6.76 9.21
N ARG A 141 -23.14 8.00 9.68
CA ARG A 141 -22.23 8.31 10.81
C ARG A 141 -22.60 7.51 12.06
N ASN A 142 -23.87 7.54 12.44
CA ASN A 142 -24.37 6.81 13.61
C ASN A 142 -24.19 5.29 13.45
N LYS A 143 -24.41 4.75 12.25
CA LYS A 143 -24.22 3.31 12.01
C LYS A 143 -22.75 2.89 12.07
N VAL A 144 -21.83 3.73 11.59
CA VAL A 144 -20.38 3.48 11.73
C VAL A 144 -19.99 3.50 13.21
N ARG A 145 -20.41 4.50 13.98
CA ARG A 145 -20.17 4.56 15.44
C ARG A 145 -20.66 3.30 16.15
N GLU A 146 -21.86 2.83 15.80
CA GLU A 146 -22.45 1.58 16.32
C GLU A 146 -21.60 0.34 15.98
N ILE A 147 -21.20 0.18 14.71
CA ILE A 147 -20.46 -0.99 14.23
C ILE A 147 -19.09 -1.09 14.91
N PHE A 148 -18.36 0.03 14.98
CA PHE A 148 -17.01 0.06 15.53
C PHE A 148 -16.98 0.24 17.04
N LYS A 149 -18.12 0.56 17.68
CA LYS A 149 -18.21 0.90 19.11
C LYS A 149 -17.25 2.02 19.50
N GLU A 150 -17.11 3.00 18.61
CA GLU A 150 -16.20 4.13 18.76
C GLU A 150 -16.97 5.44 18.55
N ASP A 151 -16.61 6.46 19.33
CA ASP A 151 -17.17 7.79 19.19
C ASP A 151 -16.34 8.61 18.21
N LEU A 152 -16.62 8.42 16.92
CA LEU A 152 -15.97 9.15 15.83
C LEU A 152 -16.51 10.58 15.76
N SER A 153 -15.62 11.56 15.66
CA SER A 153 -15.97 12.96 15.57
C SER A 153 -16.55 13.31 14.19
N ASP A 154 -17.28 14.42 14.09
CA ASP A 154 -17.82 14.84 12.81
C ASP A 154 -16.71 15.26 11.83
N GLU A 155 -15.58 15.77 12.32
CA GLU A 155 -14.41 16.09 11.50
C GLU A 155 -13.79 14.84 10.86
N GLU A 156 -13.82 13.69 11.55
CA GLU A 156 -13.33 12.43 11.00
C GLU A 156 -14.18 11.97 9.81
N PHE A 157 -15.50 12.14 9.91
CA PHE A 157 -16.40 11.84 8.80
C PHE A 157 -16.31 12.86 7.67
N ASP A 158 -16.08 14.14 7.98
CA ASP A 158 -15.85 15.16 6.96
C ASP A 158 -14.56 14.86 6.18
N HIS A 159 -13.53 14.33 6.87
CA HIS A 159 -12.32 13.82 6.22
C HIS A 159 -12.56 12.58 5.34
N PHE A 160 -13.60 11.79 5.62
CA PHE A 160 -13.98 10.70 4.73
C PHE A 160 -14.59 11.18 3.43
N GLU A 161 -15.24 12.35 3.44
CA GLU A 161 -15.86 12.97 2.26
C GLU A 161 -14.91 13.90 1.49
N SER A 162 -13.78 14.30 2.08
CA SER A 162 -12.67 15.01 1.41
C SER A 162 -11.81 14.08 0.55
#